data_AF-A0A177KWR8-F1
#
_entry.id   AF-A0A177KWR8-F1
#
_cell.length_a   1.000
_cell.length_b   1.000
_cell.length_c   1.000
_cell.angle_alpha   90.00
_cell.angle_beta   90.00
_cell.angle_gamma   90.00
#
_symmetry.space_group_name_H-M   'P 1'
#
loop_
_entity.id
_entity.type
_entity.pdbx_description
1 polymer ?
#
loop_
_entity_poly.entity_id
_entity_poly.type
_entity_poly.pdbx_seq_one_letter_code
_entity_poly.pdbx_strand_id
1 'polypeptide(L)'
;MIIIIGGGAAGIGVGVLLKKMGVEEFLIIEKEEVGASFLKWAEETRFITPSFTGHGFGLLDLNAVFPNSSPAYTWGTEHLTGKMYARYLKDISAYFELPVLEKKEAGELAGKQVVTSIGSTILLSLTLLLF
;
A
#
# COMPACT_ATOMS: atom_id res chain seq x y z
N MET A 1 12.87 9.52 8.68
CA MET A 1 12.50 8.37 7.81
C MET A 1 11.76 7.25 8.56
N ILE A 2 10.51 7.00 8.17
CA ILE A 2 9.69 5.84 8.61
C ILE A 2 9.75 4.74 7.53
N ILE A 3 9.96 3.50 7.94
CA ILE A 3 9.91 2.34 7.03
C ILE A 3 8.72 1.48 7.39
N ILE A 4 7.85 1.23 6.42
CA ILE A 4 6.71 0.31 6.53
C ILE A 4 7.07 -0.96 5.76
N ILE A 5 7.03 -2.10 6.44
CA ILE A 5 7.29 -3.40 5.82
C ILE A 5 5.94 -4.06 5.51
N GLY A 6 5.63 -4.15 4.22
CA GLY A 6 4.42 -4.76 3.66
C GLY A 6 3.51 -3.74 2.95
N GLY A 7 3.19 -4.01 1.69
CA GLY A 7 2.22 -3.30 0.84
C GLY A 7 0.81 -3.88 0.91
N GLY A 8 0.43 -4.41 2.08
CA GLY A 8 -0.92 -4.91 2.35
C GLY A 8 -1.88 -3.82 2.84
N ALA A 9 -3.08 -4.21 3.27
CA ALA A 9 -4.12 -3.29 3.74
C ALA A 9 -3.62 -2.31 4.82
N ALA A 10 -2.94 -2.83 5.84
CA ALA A 10 -2.38 -2.03 6.93
C ALA A 10 -1.28 -1.08 6.44
N GLY A 11 -0.33 -1.55 5.62
CA GLY A 11 0.77 -0.73 5.13
C GLY A 11 0.31 0.40 4.23
N ILE A 12 -0.65 0.12 3.33
CA ILE A 12 -1.28 1.15 2.50
C ILE A 12 -2.06 2.14 3.36
N GLY A 13 -2.88 1.67 4.32
CA GLY A 13 -3.64 2.55 5.21
C GLY A 13 -2.75 3.49 6.04
N VAL A 14 -1.65 2.98 6.60
CA VAL A 14 -0.66 3.79 7.33
C VAL A 14 0.04 4.77 6.36
N GLY A 15 0.40 4.34 5.15
CA GLY A 15 0.97 5.23 4.13
C GLY A 15 0.06 6.41 3.79
N VAL A 16 -1.25 6.15 3.63
CA VAL A 16 -2.25 7.22 3.41
C VAL A 16 -2.32 8.16 4.61
N LEU A 17 -2.29 7.63 5.83
CA LEU A 17 -2.28 8.44 7.05
C LEU A 17 -1.06 9.37 7.08
N LEU A 18 0.13 8.83 6.84
CA LEU A 18 1.37 9.60 6.83
C LEU A 18 1.34 10.72 5.77
N LYS A 19 0.90 10.42 4.54
CA LYS A 19 0.69 11.45 3.51
C LYS A 19 -0.27 12.54 3.96
N LYS A 20 -1.43 12.16 4.53
CA LYS A 20 -2.42 13.14 5.02
C LYS A 20 -1.93 14.00 6.18
N MET A 21 -0.98 13.50 6.97
CA MET A 21 -0.33 14.26 8.04
C MET A 21 0.84 15.14 7.55
N GLY A 22 1.15 15.14 6.26
CA GLY A 22 2.28 15.89 5.70
C GLY A 22 3.64 15.26 5.98
N VAL A 23 3.70 13.97 6.32
CA VAL A 23 4.97 13.25 6.50
C VAL A 23 5.48 12.82 5.12
N GLU A 24 6.57 13.43 4.67
CA GLU A 24 7.17 13.13 3.37
C GLU A 24 8.24 12.03 3.43
N GLU A 25 8.93 11.90 4.56
CA GLU A 25 10.02 10.94 4.73
C GLU A 25 9.55 9.55 5.17
N PHE A 26 8.90 8.80 4.27
CA PHE A 26 8.62 7.38 4.51
C PHE A 26 8.73 6.54 3.24
N LEU A 27 8.90 5.23 3.42
CA LEU A 27 8.94 4.24 2.35
C LEU A 27 8.16 2.99 2.77
N ILE A 28 7.34 2.46 1.87
CA ILE A 28 6.70 1.16 2.01
C ILE A 28 7.50 0.15 1.17
N ILE A 29 7.91 -0.96 1.78
CA ILE A 29 8.64 -2.03 1.08
C ILE A 29 7.71 -3.24 0.99
N GLU A 30 7.53 -3.76 -0.22
CA GLU A 30 6.71 -4.94 -0.48
C GLU A 30 7.54 -5.98 -1.24
N LYS A 31 7.54 -7.22 -0.73
CA LYS A 31 8.34 -8.31 -1.31
C LYS A 31 7.86 -8.75 -2.68
N GLU A 32 6.57 -8.56 -2.97
CA GLU A 32 5.96 -8.93 -4.24
C GLU A 32 5.33 -7.69 -4.86
N GLU A 33 4.01 -7.54 -4.74
CA GLU A 33 3.23 -6.42 -5.24
C GLU A 33 2.19 -5.99 -4.20
N VAL A 34 1.70 -4.76 -4.30
CA VAL A 34 0.66 -4.24 -3.42
C VAL A 34 -0.55 -5.17 -3.44
N GLY A 35 -0.96 -5.61 -2.24
CA GLY A 35 -2.05 -6.56 -2.08
C GLY A 35 -1.71 -8.03 -2.40
N ALA A 36 -0.44 -8.41 -2.51
CA ALA A 36 -0.03 -9.77 -2.89
C ALA A 36 -0.73 -10.91 -2.10
N SER A 37 -0.94 -10.74 -0.80
CA SER A 37 -1.67 -11.73 0.02
C SER A 37 -3.09 -11.99 -0.47
N PHE A 38 -3.79 -10.95 -0.96
CA PHE A 38 -5.14 -11.06 -1.49
C PHE A 38 -5.16 -11.67 -2.90
N LEU A 39 -4.12 -11.44 -3.70
CA LEU A 39 -3.97 -12.10 -5.01
C LEU A 39 -3.81 -13.62 -4.91
N LYS A 40 -3.34 -14.10 -3.75
CA LYS A 40 -3.15 -15.52 -3.44
C LYS A 40 -4.36 -16.19 -2.80
N TRP A 41 -5.44 -15.46 -2.57
CA TRP A 41 -6.68 -16.09 -2.10
C TRP A 41 -7.18 -17.11 -3.13
N ALA A 42 -7.77 -18.20 -2.63
CA ALA A 42 -8.52 -19.12 -3.48
C ALA A 42 -9.64 -18.36 -4.21
N GLU A 43 -9.99 -18.83 -5.41
CA GLU A 43 -10.91 -18.11 -6.31
C GLU A 43 -12.29 -17.87 -5.69
N GLU A 44 -12.72 -18.74 -4.78
CA GLU A 44 -14.00 -18.71 -4.07
C GLU A 44 -13.95 -17.85 -2.80
N THR A 45 -12.77 -17.52 -2.28
CA THR A 45 -12.65 -16.77 -1.03
C THR A 45 -13.18 -15.35 -1.18
N ARG A 46 -14.02 -14.92 -0.24
CA ARG A 46 -14.59 -13.59 -0.18
C ARG A 46 -14.40 -12.99 1.22
N PHE A 47 -14.49 -11.67 1.30
CA PHE A 47 -14.64 -11.00 2.59
C PHE A 47 -15.92 -11.47 3.30
N ILE A 48 -15.83 -11.78 4.59
CA ILE A 48 -16.99 -12.09 5.44
C ILE A 48 -17.74 -10.83 5.88
N THR A 49 -17.03 -9.71 5.98
CA THR A 49 -17.56 -8.39 6.30
C THR A 49 -18.13 -7.75 5.03
N PRO A 50 -19.39 -7.26 5.05
CA PRO A 50 -19.95 -6.58 3.90
C PRO A 50 -19.32 -5.18 3.76
N SER A 51 -18.96 -4.85 2.52
CA SER A 51 -18.57 -3.48 2.15
C SER A 51 -19.82 -2.71 1.77
N PHE A 52 -19.98 -1.50 2.31
CA PHE A 52 -21.15 -0.68 2.04
C PHE A 52 -20.76 0.80 2.02
N THR A 53 -21.21 1.53 0.99
CA THR A 53 -20.93 2.96 0.82
C THR A 53 -21.81 3.81 1.75
N GLY A 54 -21.65 3.63 3.07
CA GLY A 54 -22.44 4.30 4.11
C GLY A 54 -22.05 5.74 4.41
N HIS A 55 -21.09 6.31 3.67
CA HIS A 55 -20.48 7.62 3.96
C HIS A 55 -21.52 8.75 4.07
N GLY A 56 -22.60 8.72 3.27
CA GLY A 56 -23.68 9.71 3.34
C GLY A 56 -24.46 9.71 4.66
N PHE A 57 -24.33 8.65 5.46
CA PHE A 57 -24.96 8.49 6.77
C PHE A 57 -23.93 8.55 7.92
N GLY A 58 -22.70 9.01 7.65
CA GLY A 58 -21.62 9.07 8.64
C GLY A 58 -21.00 7.72 8.99
N LEU A 59 -21.27 6.67 8.20
CA LEU A 59 -20.71 5.34 8.38
C LEU A 59 -19.55 5.11 7.41
N LEU A 60 -18.51 4.44 7.88
CA LEU A 60 -17.39 4.03 7.04
C LEU A 60 -17.67 2.68 6.40
N ASP A 61 -17.10 2.45 5.21
CA ASP A 61 -17.04 1.11 4.65
C ASP A 61 -16.07 0.26 5.49
N LEU A 62 -16.54 -0.87 6.01
CA LEU A 62 -15.79 -1.72 6.94
C LEU A 62 -14.49 -2.27 6.34
N ASN A 63 -14.43 -2.42 5.02
CA ASN A 63 -13.26 -2.96 4.34
C ASN A 63 -12.36 -1.85 3.77
N ALA A 64 -12.70 -0.57 3.97
CA ALA A 64 -11.86 0.53 3.51
C ALA A 64 -10.60 0.71 4.37
N VAL A 65 -9.48 1.03 3.73
CA VAL A 65 -8.20 1.36 4.40
C VAL A 65 -8.00 2.87 4.61
N PHE A 66 -8.91 3.72 4.09
CA PHE A 66 -8.97 5.12 4.47
C PHE A 66 -10.41 5.66 4.51
N PRO A 67 -10.73 6.62 5.41
CA PRO A 67 -12.11 6.99 5.75
C PRO A 67 -12.97 7.55 4.60
N ASN A 68 -12.38 8.00 3.50
CA ASN A 68 -13.11 8.58 2.38
C ASN A 68 -13.05 7.66 1.14
N SER A 69 -13.00 6.34 1.36
CA SER A 69 -13.10 5.34 0.30
C SER A 69 -14.06 4.23 0.65
N SER A 70 -14.52 3.55 -0.38
CA SER A 70 -15.33 2.36 -0.26
C SER A 70 -14.96 1.40 -1.40
N PRO A 71 -14.48 0.19 -1.10
CA PRO A 71 -14.40 -0.87 -2.09
C PRO A 71 -15.78 -1.19 -2.72
N ALA A 72 -16.88 -1.04 -1.97
CA ALA A 72 -18.23 -1.22 -2.51
C ALA A 72 -18.58 -0.19 -3.59
N TYR A 73 -18.14 1.07 -3.43
CA TYR A 73 -18.32 2.11 -4.44
C TYR A 73 -17.61 1.75 -5.76
N THR A 74 -16.39 1.22 -5.70
CA THR A 74 -15.61 0.87 -6.89
C THR A 74 -16.20 -0.32 -7.64
N TRP A 75 -16.75 -1.30 -6.93
CA TRP A 75 -17.07 -2.60 -7.52
C TRP A 75 -18.55 -3.00 -7.51
N GLY A 76 -19.41 -2.27 -6.79
CA GLY A 76 -20.83 -2.60 -6.68
C GLY A 76 -21.11 -3.95 -6.02
N THR A 77 -20.23 -4.43 -5.12
CA THR A 77 -20.41 -5.68 -4.37
C THR A 77 -20.05 -5.48 -2.90
N GLU A 78 -20.74 -6.20 -2.03
CA GLU A 78 -20.46 -6.20 -0.58
C GLU A 78 -19.28 -7.10 -0.25
N HIS A 79 -19.25 -8.30 -0.83
CA HIS A 79 -18.28 -9.35 -0.52
C HIS A 79 -17.21 -9.44 -1.62
N LEU A 80 -16.12 -8.69 -1.46
CA LEU A 80 -15.05 -8.63 -2.47
C LEU A 80 -14.29 -9.96 -2.59
N THR A 81 -13.82 -10.24 -3.80
CA THR A 81 -12.75 -11.22 -4.01
C THR A 81 -11.41 -10.63 -3.58
N GLY A 82 -10.42 -11.49 -3.35
CA GLY A 82 -9.05 -11.04 -3.09
C GLY A 82 -8.48 -10.19 -4.24
N LYS A 83 -8.76 -10.54 -5.50
CA LYS A 83 -8.34 -9.77 -6.69
C LYS A 83 -8.91 -8.35 -6.70
N MET A 84 -10.19 -8.20 -6.36
CA MET A 84 -10.85 -6.88 -6.31
C MET A 84 -10.28 -6.03 -5.18
N TYR A 85 -9.99 -6.64 -4.03
CA TYR A 85 -9.38 -5.93 -2.90
C TYR A 85 -7.92 -5.54 -3.16
N ALA A 86 -7.13 -6.42 -3.77
CA ALA A 86 -5.77 -6.08 -4.22
C ALA A 86 -5.79 -4.90 -5.21
N ARG A 87 -6.74 -4.89 -6.15
CA ARG A 87 -6.90 -3.77 -7.07
C ARG A 87 -7.28 -2.47 -6.36
N TYR A 88 -8.20 -2.55 -5.40
CA TYR A 88 -8.55 -1.42 -4.53
C TYR A 88 -7.32 -0.85 -3.82
N LEU A 89 -6.46 -1.68 -3.22
CA LEU A 89 -5.23 -1.21 -2.56
C LEU A 89 -4.26 -0.54 -3.53
N LYS A 90 -4.12 -1.08 -4.75
CA LYS A 90 -3.29 -0.48 -5.81
C LYS A 90 -3.81 0.88 -6.25
N ASP A 91 -5.12 1.01 -6.45
CA ASP A 91 -5.74 2.29 -6.85
C ASP A 91 -5.53 3.37 -5.78
N ILE A 92 -5.59 2.99 -4.49
CA ILE A 92 -5.28 3.89 -3.38
C ILE A 92 -3.82 4.29 -3.36
N SER A 93 -2.93 3.30 -3.48
CA SER A 93 -1.50 3.56 -3.52
C SER A 93 -1.13 4.55 -4.62
N ALA A 94 -1.74 4.41 -5.80
CA ALA A 94 -1.55 5.32 -6.92
C ALA A 94 -2.17 6.70 -6.65
N TYR A 95 -3.42 6.77 -6.17
CA TYR A 95 -4.12 8.02 -5.91
C TYR A 95 -3.41 8.92 -4.89
N PHE A 96 -2.80 8.35 -3.86
CA PHE A 96 -2.03 9.09 -2.85
C PHE A 96 -0.54 9.21 -3.16
N GLU A 97 -0.08 8.70 -4.32
CA GLU A 97 1.33 8.66 -4.71
C GLU A 97 2.22 8.12 -3.58
N LEU A 98 1.80 6.98 -3.01
CA LEU A 98 2.53 6.36 -1.92
C LEU A 98 3.90 5.86 -2.42
N PRO A 99 4.99 6.13 -1.68
CA PRO A 99 6.32 5.63 -2.03
C PRO A 99 6.41 4.14 -1.70
N VAL A 100 5.96 3.30 -2.63
CA VAL A 100 6.02 1.84 -2.51
C VAL A 100 7.15 1.28 -3.38
N LEU A 101 8.06 0.54 -2.75
CA LEU A 101 9.08 -0.24 -3.42
C LEU A 101 8.65 -1.71 -3.43
N GLU A 102 8.04 -2.12 -4.55
CA GLU A 102 7.65 -3.50 -4.81
C GLU A 102 8.86 -4.38 -5.16
N LYS A 103 8.67 -5.71 -5.10
CA LYS A 103 9.69 -6.73 -5.41
C LYS A 103 10.96 -6.59 -4.58
N LYS A 104 10.82 -6.16 -3.32
CA LYS A 104 11.93 -5.99 -2.38
C LYS A 104 11.63 -6.56 -1.02
N GLU A 105 12.54 -7.40 -0.54
CA GLU A 105 12.46 -7.97 0.79
C GLU A 105 13.19 -7.07 1.81
N ALA A 106 12.62 -6.90 3.00
CA ALA A 106 13.19 -6.02 4.02
C ALA A 106 14.61 -6.43 4.45
N GLY A 107 14.92 -7.73 4.41
CA GLY A 107 16.25 -8.26 4.72
C GLY A 107 17.35 -7.79 3.76
N GLU A 108 17.01 -7.49 2.50
CA GLU A 108 17.99 -6.96 1.52
C GLU A 108 18.49 -5.55 1.85
N LEU A 109 17.78 -4.85 2.72
CA LEU A 109 18.05 -3.47 3.11
C LEU A 109 18.83 -3.38 4.43
N ALA A 110 18.97 -4.50 5.16
CA ALA A 110 19.82 -4.57 6.34
C ALA A 110 21.30 -4.44 5.93
N GLY A 111 21.94 -3.32 6.29
CA GLY A 111 23.36 -3.06 6.01
C GLY A 111 23.64 -2.21 4.75
N LYS A 112 22.60 -1.78 4.02
CA LYS A 112 22.74 -0.80 2.93
C LYS A 112 22.16 0.54 3.40
N GLN A 113 22.89 1.63 3.19
CA GLN A 113 22.27 2.96 3.26
C GLN A 113 21.18 2.99 2.20
N VAL A 114 19.92 3.06 2.63
CA VAL A 114 18.77 3.25 1.75
C VAL A 114 18.88 4.67 1.21
N VAL A 115 19.54 4.84 0.07
CA VAL A 115 19.57 6.10 -0.67
C VAL A 115 18.23 6.25 -1.37
N THR A 116 17.24 6.81 -0.68
CA THR A 116 15.98 7.24 -1.30
C THR A 116 16.19 8.62 -1.89
N SER A 117 16.26 8.68 -3.22
CA SER A 117 16.15 9.92 -3.99
C SER A 117 14.74 10.46 -3.82
N ILE A 118 14.54 11.35 -2.86
CA ILE A 118 13.32 12.13 -2.71
C ILE A 118 13.73 13.59 -2.93
N GLY A 119 13.40 14.12 -4.10
CA GLY A 119 13.81 15.47 -4.54
C GLY A 119 15.01 15.46 -5.48
N SER A 120 14.99 16.36 -6.46
CA SER A 120 15.84 16.48 -7.64
C SER A 120 17.35 16.74 -7.41
N THR A 121 17.99 16.08 -6.46
CA THR A 121 19.44 16.12 -6.28
C THR A 121 20.01 14.70 -6.32
N ILE A 122 20.58 14.36 -7.47
CA ILE A 122 21.39 13.17 -7.66
C ILE A 122 22.68 13.35 -6.86
N LEU A 123 22.84 12.60 -5.76
CA LEU A 123 24.16 12.35 -5.17
C LEU A 123 24.54 10.90 -5.47
N LEU A 124 25.22 10.71 -6.60
CA LEU A 124 25.99 9.51 -6.89
C LEU A 124 27.17 9.47 -5.91
N SER A 125 27.12 8.59 -4.90
CA SER A 125 28.34 8.11 -4.25
C SER A 125 28.68 6.73 -4.81
N LEU A 126 29.68 6.72 -5.67
CA LEU A 126 30.47 5.56 -6.08
C LEU A 126 31.11 4.86 -4.85
N THR A 127 31.67 3.66 -5.10
CA THR A 127 32.49 2.76 -4.24
C THR A 127 31.66 1.72 -3.49
N LEU A 128 31.76 0.38 -3.68
CA LEU A 128 32.79 -0.52 -4.23
C LEU A 128 32.41 -1.04 -5.63
N LEU A 129 33.21 -0.91 -6.70
CA LEU A 129 34.46 -1.61 -7.06
C LEU A 129 34.41 -3.16 -7.00
N LEU A 130 34.47 -3.75 -8.21
CA LEU A 130 35.30 -4.89 -8.59
C LEU A 130 35.31 -6.09 -7.63
N PHE A 131 34.44 -7.08 -7.86
CA PHE A 131 34.73 -8.49 -8.15
C PHE A 131 33.41 -9.23 -8.41
#